data_AF-A0A917BBZ0-F1
#
_entry.id   AF-A0A917BBZ0-F1
#
_cell.length_a   1.000
_cell.length_b   1.000
_cell.length_c   1.000
_cell.angle_alpha   90.00
_cell.angle_beta   90.00
_cell.angle_gamma   90.00
#
_symmetry.space_group_name_H-M   'P 1'
#
loop_
_entity.id
_entity.type
_entity.pdbx_description
1 polymer ?
#
loop_
_entity_poly.entity_id
_entity_poly.type
_entity_poly.pdbx_seq_one_letter_code
_entity_poly.pdbx_strand_id
1 'polypeptide(L)'
;MPYLVKQSLKPAAAEGETVTGMPDSGRLAASVLLDAVVSQNPENSEAENRVALDMALALLVADDDADERNPASIIDASDLVGAAVVLSSWLISRLAEARGVDIADVAVELRAFIGDA
;
A
#
# COMPACT_ATOMS: atom_id res chain seq x y z
N MET A 1 41.03 35.17 10.37
CA MET A 1 41.23 35.40 8.92
C MET A 1 42.24 34.37 8.43
N PRO A 2 42.10 33.80 7.22
CA PRO A 2 41.26 32.66 6.83
C PRO A 2 42.15 31.46 6.39
N TYR A 3 41.65 30.24 6.12
CA TYR A 3 41.28 29.83 4.77
C TYR A 3 40.18 28.75 4.79
N LEU A 4 39.12 29.10 4.05
CA LEU A 4 37.99 28.29 3.64
C LEU A 4 38.46 27.17 2.69
N VAL A 5 38.24 25.91 3.08
CA VAL A 5 38.13 24.82 2.10
C VAL A 5 36.65 24.70 1.76
N LYS A 6 36.28 25.25 0.61
CA LYS A 6 34.99 24.99 -0.06
C LYS A 6 34.97 23.51 -0.46
N GLN A 7 34.52 22.65 0.43
CA GLN A 7 34.11 21.32 0.01
C GLN A 7 32.79 21.51 -0.74
N SER A 8 32.89 21.38 -2.06
CA SER A 8 31.74 21.36 -2.96
C SER A 8 30.80 20.25 -2.50
N LEU A 9 29.70 20.64 -1.86
CA LEU A 9 28.54 19.79 -1.66
C LEU A 9 28.00 19.48 -3.05
N LYS A 10 28.50 18.38 -3.63
CA LYS A 10 27.81 17.70 -4.72
C LYS A 10 26.39 17.42 -4.19
N PRO A 11 25.32 17.82 -4.89
CA PRO A 11 23.99 17.43 -4.48
C PRO A 11 23.96 15.91 -4.54
N ALA A 12 23.89 15.27 -3.37
CA ALA A 12 23.40 13.91 -3.30
C ALA A 12 22.02 13.98 -3.92
N ALA A 13 21.85 13.33 -5.07
CA ALA A 13 20.56 13.17 -5.70
C ALA A 13 19.58 12.75 -4.60
N ALA A 14 18.47 13.48 -4.51
CA ALA A 14 17.28 13.00 -3.81
C ALA A 14 16.78 11.79 -4.60
N GLU A 15 17.44 10.65 -4.43
CA GLU A 15 16.86 9.35 -4.73
C GLU A 15 15.78 9.17 -3.67
N GLY A 16 14.53 9.24 -4.14
CA GLY A 16 13.35 9.09 -3.32
C GLY A 16 13.54 7.91 -2.38
N GLU A 17 13.40 8.21 -1.09
CA GLU A 17 13.35 7.22 -0.03
C GLU A 17 12.16 6.30 -0.33
N THR A 18 12.45 5.25 -1.11
CA THR A 18 11.52 4.16 -1.36
C THR A 18 11.25 3.55 0.00
N VAL A 19 9.98 3.38 0.35
CA VAL A 19 9.58 2.67 1.58
C VAL A 19 10.34 1.33 1.59
N THR A 20 11.33 1.26 2.47
CA THR A 20 12.45 0.33 2.40
C THR A 20 12.00 -1.09 2.76
N GLY A 21 12.14 -2.04 1.83
CA GLY A 21 12.13 -3.48 2.14
C GLY A 21 11.00 -4.35 1.58
N MET A 22 9.97 -3.78 0.94
CA MET A 22 8.90 -4.59 0.35
C MET A 22 9.36 -5.21 -1.00
N PRO A 23 9.12 -6.50 -1.28
CA PRO A 23 9.29 -7.09 -2.61
C PRO A 23 8.39 -6.41 -3.67
N ASP A 24 8.74 -6.50 -4.96
CA ASP A 24 7.94 -5.92 -6.04
C ASP A 24 6.51 -6.48 -6.11
N SER A 25 6.35 -7.79 -5.86
CA SER A 25 5.04 -8.46 -5.73
C SER A 25 4.19 -7.85 -4.62
N GLY A 26 4.79 -7.58 -3.46
CA GLY A 26 4.13 -6.91 -2.33
C GLY A 26 3.74 -5.47 -2.64
N ARG A 27 4.57 -4.73 -3.39
CA ARG A 27 4.22 -3.37 -3.85
C ARG A 27 3.03 -3.39 -4.79
N LEU A 28 3.01 -4.32 -5.75
CA LEU A 28 1.91 -4.48 -6.68
C LEU A 28 0.63 -4.87 -5.95
N ALA A 29 0.71 -5.81 -5.01
CA ALA A 29 -0.40 -6.20 -4.15
C ALA A 29 -0.95 -5.01 -3.34
N ALA A 30 -0.07 -4.14 -2.81
CA ALA A 30 -0.50 -2.94 -2.10
C ALA A 30 -1.25 -1.96 -3.01
N SER A 31 -0.79 -1.75 -4.24
CA SER A 31 -1.50 -0.93 -5.23
C SER A 31 -2.89 -1.49 -5.53
N VAL A 32 -3.00 -2.81 -5.76
CA VAL A 32 -4.29 -3.46 -6.01
C VAL A 32 -5.26 -3.31 -4.83
N LEU A 33 -4.78 -3.50 -3.59
CA LEU A 33 -5.61 -3.33 -2.40
C LEU A 33 -6.13 -1.89 -2.26
N LEU A 34 -5.32 -0.89 -2.62
CA LEU A 34 -5.75 0.50 -2.61
C LEU A 34 -6.79 0.78 -3.70
N ASP A 35 -6.59 0.26 -4.90
CA ASP A 35 -7.57 0.38 -5.99
C ASP A 35 -8.91 -0.28 -5.62
N ALA A 36 -8.87 -1.42 -4.94
CA ALA A 36 -10.05 -2.08 -4.42
C ALA A 36 -10.79 -1.23 -3.37
N VAL A 37 -10.08 -0.51 -2.49
CA VAL A 37 -10.73 0.42 -1.56
C VAL A 37 -11.37 1.59 -2.29
N VAL A 38 -10.70 2.16 -3.30
CA VAL A 38 -11.23 3.26 -4.13
C VAL A 38 -12.49 2.82 -4.90
N SER A 39 -12.59 1.54 -5.27
CA SER A 39 -13.77 0.99 -5.95
C SER A 39 -15.07 1.06 -5.13
N GLN A 40 -14.98 1.22 -3.81
CA GLN A 40 -16.12 1.24 -2.90
C GLN A 40 -16.65 2.66 -2.72
N ASN A 41 -17.22 3.24 -3.78
CA ASN A 41 -17.80 4.58 -3.73
C ASN A 41 -19.29 4.52 -3.30
N PRO A 42 -19.71 5.17 -2.20
CA PRO A 42 -21.10 5.18 -1.76
C PRO A 42 -22.07 5.91 -2.71
N GLU A 43 -21.57 6.72 -3.65
CA GLU A 43 -22.37 7.40 -4.67
C GLU A 43 -22.69 6.50 -5.89
N ASN A 44 -21.97 5.39 -6.05
CA ASN A 44 -22.18 4.42 -7.12
C ASN A 44 -23.20 3.36 -6.71
N SER A 45 -23.83 2.73 -7.71
CA SER A 45 -24.62 1.53 -7.50
C SER A 45 -23.75 0.32 -7.13
N GLU A 46 -24.35 -0.69 -6.49
CA GLU A 46 -23.67 -1.95 -6.15
C GLU A 46 -23.01 -2.61 -7.38
N ALA A 47 -23.68 -2.56 -8.53
CA ALA A 47 -23.15 -3.14 -9.76
C ALA A 47 -21.90 -2.40 -10.28
N GLU A 48 -21.88 -1.07 -10.17
CA GLU A 48 -20.73 -0.24 -10.57
C GLU A 48 -19.53 -0.47 -9.65
N ASN A 49 -19.77 -0.54 -8.33
CA ASN A 49 -18.73 -0.88 -7.36
C ASN A 49 -18.19 -2.30 -7.57
N ARG A 50 -19.06 -3.26 -7.92
CA ARG A 50 -18.63 -4.63 -8.23
C ARG A 50 -17.75 -4.69 -9.48
N VAL A 51 -18.12 -3.99 -10.56
CA VAL A 51 -17.28 -3.92 -11.77
C VAL A 51 -15.93 -3.26 -11.48
N ALA A 52 -15.91 -2.15 -10.74
CA ALA A 52 -14.67 -1.48 -10.37
C ALA A 52 -13.77 -2.36 -9.48
N LEU A 53 -14.38 -3.12 -8.56
CA LEU A 53 -13.67 -4.10 -7.74
C LEU A 53 -13.10 -5.24 -8.59
N ASP A 54 -13.90 -5.81 -9.48
CA ASP A 54 -13.46 -6.89 -10.37
C ASP A 54 -12.29 -6.45 -11.26
N MET A 55 -12.31 -5.19 -11.75
CA MET A 55 -11.20 -4.60 -12.50
C MET A 55 -9.94 -4.42 -11.66
N ALA A 56 -10.07 -3.98 -10.40
CA ALA A 56 -8.93 -3.86 -9.49
C ALA A 56 -8.31 -5.25 -9.19
N LEU A 57 -9.16 -6.25 -8.98
CA LEU A 57 -8.74 -7.63 -8.66
C LEU A 57 -8.25 -8.41 -9.89
N ALA A 58 -8.64 -8.03 -11.11
CA ALA A 58 -8.15 -8.66 -12.34
C ALA A 58 -6.62 -8.61 -12.47
N LEU A 59 -5.97 -7.64 -11.81
CA LEU A 59 -4.51 -7.53 -11.74
C LEU A 59 -3.85 -8.61 -10.84
N LEU A 60 -4.64 -9.34 -10.04
CA LEU A 60 -4.18 -10.48 -9.23
C LEU A 60 -4.22 -11.80 -9.99
N VAL A 61 -5.09 -11.91 -10.99
CA VAL A 61 -5.24 -13.14 -11.80
C VAL A 61 -4.42 -12.98 -13.06
N ALA A 62 -3.11 -13.13 -12.93
CA ALA A 62 -2.31 -13.54 -14.09
C ALA A 62 -2.71 -14.98 -14.39
N ASP A 63 -3.40 -15.18 -15.52
CA ASP A 63 -3.81 -16.47 -16.06
C ASP A 63 -2.63 -17.46 -15.97
N ASP A 64 -2.84 -18.64 -15.41
CA ASP A 64 -1.82 -19.70 -15.23
C ASP A 64 -1.20 -20.12 -16.59
N ASP A 65 -1.85 -19.77 -17.69
CA ASP A 65 -1.41 -20.00 -19.08
C ASP A 65 -0.61 -18.82 -19.70
N ALA A 66 -0.49 -17.69 -19.00
CA ALA A 66 0.24 -16.50 -19.46
C ALA A 66 1.66 -16.42 -18.88
N ASP A 67 2.54 -17.15 -19.54
CA ASP A 67 3.96 -16.83 -19.74
C ASP A 67 4.96 -17.20 -18.63
N GLU A 68 5.73 -18.24 -18.94
CA GLU A 68 7.11 -18.51 -18.48
C GLU A 68 8.10 -17.32 -18.71
N ARG A 69 7.62 -16.11 -19.00
CA ARG A 69 8.44 -14.93 -19.35
C ARG A 69 8.53 -13.87 -18.28
N ASN A 70 7.72 -13.91 -17.20
CA ASN A 70 7.95 -12.99 -16.09
C ASN A 70 7.53 -13.53 -14.71
N PRO A 71 8.40 -14.34 -14.06
CA PRO A 71 8.14 -14.84 -12.70
C PRO A 71 8.03 -13.75 -11.63
N ALA A 72 8.25 -12.46 -11.97
CA ALA A 72 8.11 -11.33 -11.06
C ALA A 72 6.66 -10.80 -10.90
N SER A 73 5.67 -11.39 -11.60
CA SER A 73 4.29 -10.92 -11.64
C SER A 73 3.29 -11.79 -10.87
N ILE A 74 3.73 -12.90 -10.27
CA ILE A 74 2.83 -13.77 -9.51
C ILE A 74 2.69 -13.18 -8.10
N ILE A 75 1.53 -12.63 -7.78
CA ILE A 75 1.18 -12.20 -6.44
C ILE A 75 0.65 -13.42 -5.69
N ASP A 76 1.39 -13.88 -4.67
CA ASP A 76 0.89 -14.93 -3.78
C ASP A 76 -0.01 -14.32 -2.69
N ALA A 77 -0.85 -15.16 -2.07
CA ALA A 77 -1.64 -14.79 -0.90
C ALA A 77 -0.77 -14.18 0.22
N SER A 78 0.49 -14.61 0.36
CA SER A 78 1.43 -13.99 1.32
C SER A 78 1.80 -12.55 0.98
N ASP A 79 1.88 -12.20 -0.30
CA ASP A 79 2.16 -10.82 -0.74
C ASP A 79 0.97 -9.91 -0.42
N LEU A 80 -0.26 -10.40 -0.64
CA LEU A 80 -1.50 -9.70 -0.26
C LEU A 80 -1.58 -9.45 1.25
N VAL A 81 -1.29 -10.47 2.06
CA VAL A 81 -1.29 -10.32 3.53
C VAL A 81 -0.21 -9.33 3.97
N GLY A 82 1.00 -9.43 3.43
CA GLY A 82 2.10 -8.51 3.74
C GLY A 82 1.77 -7.06 3.36
N ALA A 83 1.20 -6.85 2.18
CA ALA A 83 0.73 -5.55 1.72
C ALA A 83 -0.35 -4.97 2.63
N ALA A 84 -1.37 -5.77 2.99
CA ALA A 84 -2.45 -5.35 3.87
C ALA A 84 -1.94 -4.93 5.26
N VAL A 85 -0.98 -5.67 5.82
CA VAL A 85 -0.36 -5.34 7.12
C VAL A 85 0.38 -4.01 7.04
N VAL A 86 1.17 -3.78 5.99
CA VAL A 86 1.93 -2.52 5.83
C VAL A 86 0.99 -1.32 5.64
N LEU A 87 -0.02 -1.46 4.77
CA LEU A 87 -1.02 -0.40 4.55
C LEU A 87 -1.79 -0.08 5.84
N SER A 88 -2.21 -1.11 6.56
CA SER A 88 -2.91 -0.95 7.85
C SER A 88 -2.01 -0.30 8.90
N SER A 89 -0.76 -0.72 9.01
CA SER A 89 0.21 -0.13 9.95
C SER A 89 0.44 1.36 9.65
N TRP A 90 0.55 1.72 8.37
CA TRP A 90 0.71 3.11 7.96
C TRP A 90 -0.53 3.94 8.27
N LEU A 91 -1.73 3.44 7.93
CA LEU A 91 -3.00 4.12 8.19
C LEU A 91 -3.22 4.36 9.69
N ILE A 92 -3.04 3.32 10.51
CA ILE A 92 -3.20 3.42 11.97
C ILE A 92 -2.23 4.45 12.55
N SER A 93 -0.97 4.44 12.11
CA SER A 93 0.03 5.41 12.59
C SER A 93 -0.37 6.85 12.25
N ARG A 94 -0.89 7.09 11.04
CA ARG A 94 -1.33 8.44 10.62
C ARG A 94 -2.58 8.90 11.36
N LEU A 95 -3.52 7.99 11.62
CA LEU A 95 -4.71 8.29 12.42
C LEU A 95 -4.36 8.60 13.88
N ALA A 96 -3.44 7.83 14.48
CA ALA A 96 -2.96 8.05 15.84
C ALA A 96 -2.27 9.42 15.97
N GLU A 97 -1.39 9.75 15.03
CA GLU A 97 -0.72 11.05 14.94
C GLU A 97 -1.72 12.20 14.80
N ALA A 98 -2.67 12.09 13.86
CA ALA A 98 -3.66 13.12 13.60
C ALA A 98 -4.62 13.37 14.77
N ARG A 99 -4.91 12.34 15.56
CA ARG A 99 -5.82 12.41 16.71
C ARG A 99 -5.10 12.64 18.04
N GLY A 100 -3.77 12.55 18.08
CA GLY A 100 -2.98 12.66 19.31
C GLY A 100 -3.24 11.54 20.32
N VAL A 101 -3.50 10.32 19.84
CA VAL A 101 -3.81 9.13 20.65
C VAL A 101 -2.80 8.01 20.39
N ASP A 102 -2.85 6.93 21.18
CA ASP A 102 -1.98 5.77 20.98
C ASP A 102 -2.42 4.95 19.75
N ILE A 103 -1.45 4.33 19.07
CA ILE A 103 -1.66 3.39 17.95
C ILE A 103 -2.55 2.22 18.39
N ALA A 104 -2.39 1.74 19.63
CA ALA A 104 -3.18 0.65 20.18
C ALA A 104 -4.67 1.01 20.29
N ASP A 105 -4.99 2.25 20.67
CA ASP A 105 -6.37 2.72 20.80
C ASP A 105 -7.07 2.74 19.44
N VAL A 106 -6.39 3.26 18.40
CA VAL A 106 -6.90 3.25 17.02
C VAL A 106 -7.13 1.82 16.52
N ALA A 107 -6.20 0.90 16.81
CA ALA A 107 -6.35 -0.50 16.41
C ALA A 107 -7.54 -1.20 17.09
N VAL A 108 -7.81 -0.88 18.37
CA VAL A 108 -8.99 -1.37 19.09
C VAL A 108 -10.28 -0.82 18.48
N GLU A 109 -10.34 0.47 18.19
CA GLU A 109 -11.51 1.10 17.55
C GLU A 109 -11.81 0.50 16.17
N LEU A 110 -10.78 0.32 15.32
CA LEU A 110 -10.95 -0.30 14.00
C LEU A 110 -11.42 -1.76 14.11
N ARG A 111 -10.93 -2.52 15.09
CA ARG A 111 -11.39 -3.89 15.34
C ARG A 111 -12.85 -3.90 15.78
N ALA A 112 -13.27 -2.97 16.64
CA ALA A 112 -14.65 -2.84 17.06
C ALA A 112 -15.57 -2.55 15.85
N PHE A 113 -15.17 -1.59 15.00
CA PHE A 113 -15.92 -1.26 13.78
C PHE A 113 -16.12 -2.47 12.85
N ILE A 114 -15.08 -3.28 12.62
CA ILE A 114 -15.17 -4.48 11.79
C ILE A 114 -16.06 -5.55 12.44
N GLY A 115 -16.01 -5.69 13.77
CA GLY A 115 -16.85 -6.66 14.50
C GLY A 115 -18.33 -6.29 14.55
N ASP A 116 -18.65 -5.01 14.36
CA ASP A 116 -20.02 -4.47 14.36
C ASP A 116 -20.63 -4.34 12.95
N ALA A 117 -19.85 -4.56 11.89
CA ALA A 117 -20.25 -4.49 10.47
C ALA A 117 -20.69 -5.86 9.91
#